data_AF-B7CED1-F1
#
_entry.id   AF-B7CED1-F1
#
_cell.length_a   1.000
_cell.length_b   1.000
_cell.length_c   1.000
_cell.angle_alpha   90.00
_cell.angle_beta   90.00
_cell.angle_gamma   90.00
#
_symmetry.space_group_name_H-M   'P 1'
#
loop_
_entity.id
_entity.type
_entity.pdbx_description
1 polymer ?
#
loop_
_entity_poly.entity_id
_entity_poly.type
_entity_poly.pdbx_seq_one_letter_code
_entity_poly.pdbx_strand_id
1 'polypeptide(L)' 'MNEVDVIKVDPKNTSKIGKEKYTKIKGLSVHYCAAYVINPRGMGFVD' A
#
# COMPACT_ATOMS: atom_id res chain seq x y z
N MET A 1 23.96 -11.47 4.72
CA MET A 1 22.53 -11.25 5.05
C MET A 1 22.28 -9.79 4.73
N ASN A 2 21.42 -9.44 3.78
CA ASN A 2 21.14 -8.03 3.52
C ASN A 2 20.43 -7.45 4.75
N GLU A 3 20.97 -6.38 5.32
CA GLU A 3 20.27 -5.63 6.35
C GLU A 3 19.05 -4.96 5.69
N VAL A 4 17.86 -5.33 6.15
CA VAL A 4 16.59 -4.77 5.67
C VAL A 4 15.92 -4.12 6.87
N ASP A 5 15.78 -2.80 6.81
CA ASP A 5 15.02 -2.05 7.80
C ASP A 5 13.52 -2.24 7.58
N VAL A 6 12.79 -2.45 8.68
CA VAL A 6 11.34 -2.64 8.66
C VAL A 6 10.67 -1.43 9.29
N ILE A 7 9.80 -0.79 8.53
CA ILE A 7 9.03 0.37 8.98
C ILE A 7 7.62 -0.07 9.33
N LYS A 8 7.14 0.32 10.52
CA LYS A 8 5.73 0.15 10.90
C LYS A 8 4.89 1.24 10.23
N VAL A 9 3.83 0.83 9.57
CA VAL A 9 2.86 1.71 8.92
C VAL A 9 1.45 1.49 9.48
N ASP A 10 0.64 2.55 9.51
CA ASP A 10 -0.78 2.42 9.84
C ASP A 10 -1.53 1.72 8.68
N PRO A 11 -2.15 0.53 8.91
CA PRO A 11 -2.88 -0.20 7.88
C PRO A 11 -4.29 0.37 7.60
N LYS A 12 -4.73 1.42 8.31
CA LYS A 12 -6.09 1.95 8.22
C LYS A 12 -6.53 2.22 6.78
N ASN A 13 -7.64 1.58 6.42
CA ASN A 13 -8.33 1.71 5.12
C ASN A 13 -7.49 1.36 3.88
N THR A 14 -6.30 0.76 4.01
CA THR A 14 -5.38 0.48 2.88
C THR A 14 -6.05 -0.34 1.76
N SER A 15 -6.80 -1.37 2.10
CA SER A 15 -7.55 -2.21 1.14
C SER A 15 -8.70 -1.47 0.47
N LYS A 16 -9.44 -0.62 1.21
CA LYS A 16 -10.52 0.19 0.63
C LYS A 16 -9.96 1.25 -0.33
N ILE A 17 -8.96 2.01 0.10
CA ILE A 17 -8.29 3.03 -0.71
C ILE A 17 -7.65 2.39 -1.94
N GLY A 18 -6.94 1.28 -1.74
CA GLY A 18 -6.30 0.56 -2.83
C GLY A 18 -7.32 0.05 -3.85
N LYS A 19 -8.45 -0.48 -3.41
CA LYS A 19 -9.54 -0.92 -4.30
C LYS A 19 -10.07 0.23 -5.15
N GLU A 20 -10.36 1.37 -4.52
CA GLU A 20 -10.92 2.55 -5.18
C GLU A 20 -9.93 3.15 -6.19
N LYS A 21 -8.65 3.28 -5.83
CA LYS A 21 -7.61 3.88 -6.68
C LYS A 21 -7.06 2.94 -7.75
N TYR A 22 -6.77 1.69 -7.39
CA TYR A 22 -5.90 0.83 -8.21
C TYR A 22 -6.61 -0.36 -8.85
N THR A 23 -7.76 -0.84 -8.37
CA THR A 23 -8.39 -2.03 -8.98
C THR A 23 -8.81 -1.79 -10.43
N LYS A 24 -9.43 -0.64 -10.74
CA LYS A 24 -9.84 -0.32 -12.12
C LYS A 24 -8.66 0.00 -13.04
N ILE A 25 -7.64 0.66 -12.52
CA ILE A 25 -6.48 1.13 -13.32
C ILE A 25 -5.49 -0.02 -13.57
N LYS A 26 -5.27 -0.89 -12.57
CA LYS A 26 -4.25 -1.94 -12.60
C LYS A 26 -4.82 -3.34 -12.85
N GLY A 27 -6.14 -3.55 -12.72
CA GLY A 27 -6.77 -4.87 -12.86
C GLY A 27 -6.37 -5.86 -11.75
N LEU A 28 -5.91 -5.37 -10.59
CA LEU A 28 -5.36 -6.19 -9.51
C LEU A 28 -6.40 -6.50 -8.42
N SER A 29 -6.15 -7.60 -7.69
CA SER A 29 -6.94 -7.93 -6.50
C SER A 29 -6.73 -6.89 -5.40
N VAL A 30 -7.70 -6.79 -4.50
CA VAL A 30 -7.66 -5.82 -3.39
C VAL A 30 -6.42 -5.94 -2.51
N HIS A 31 -5.87 -7.15 -2.35
CA HIS A 31 -4.66 -7.40 -1.56
C HIS A 31 -3.43 -6.76 -2.18
N TYR A 32 -3.25 -6.93 -3.49
CA TYR A 32 -2.16 -6.25 -4.22
C TYR A 32 -2.36 -4.74 -4.21
N CYS A 33 -3.61 -4.28 -4.38
CA CYS A 33 -3.90 -2.84 -4.33
C CYS A 33 -3.59 -2.23 -2.95
N ALA A 34 -3.77 -2.96 -1.85
CA ALA A 34 -3.40 -2.48 -0.51
C ALA A 34 -1.89 -2.26 -0.37
N ALA A 35 -1.06 -3.11 -0.99
CA ALA A 35 0.40 -2.95 -1.00
C ALA A 35 0.84 -1.64 -1.67
N TYR A 36 0.14 -1.21 -2.72
CA TYR A 36 0.38 0.09 -3.38
C TYR A 36 0.04 1.30 -2.50
N VAL A 37 -0.78 1.12 -1.45
CA VAL A 37 -1.05 2.18 -0.46
C VAL A 37 -0.05 2.12 0.69
N ILE A 38 0.37 0.93 1.12
CA ILE A 38 1.31 0.73 2.23
C ILE A 38 2.69 1.28 1.90
N ASN A 39 3.21 1.03 0.69
CA ASN A 39 4.54 1.45 0.29
C ASN A 39 4.77 2.97 0.40
N PRO A 40 3.97 3.85 -0.26
CA PRO A 40 4.15 5.29 -0.14
C PRO A 40 3.97 5.83 1.29
N ARG A 41 3.10 5.22 2.11
CA ARG A 41 2.99 5.57 3.53
C ARG A 41 4.29 5.28 4.29
N GLY A 42 4.92 4.13 4.03
CA GLY A 42 6.22 3.79 4.61
C GLY A 42 7.34 4.75 4.18
N MET A 43 7.18 5.38 3.01
CA MET A 43 8.08 6.42 2.51
C MET A 43 7.73 7.83 2.99
N GLY A 44 6.68 8.01 3.81
CA GLY A 44 6.24 9.30 4.34
C GLY A 44 5.37 10.13 3.38
N PHE A 45 4.92 9.57 2.25
CA PHE A 45 3.96 10.23 1.38
C PHE A 45 2.54 10.08 1.94
N VAL A 46 1.86 11.22 2.09
CA VAL A 46 0.46 11.29 2.50
C VAL A 46 -0.33 11.84 1.32
N ASP A 47 -1.33 11.09 0.90
CA ASP A 47 -2.29 11.43 -0.17
C ASP A 47 -3.61 11.85 0.48
#